data_AF-A0A7C5XVI2-F1
#
_entry.id   AF-A0A7C5XVI2-F1
#
_cell.length_a   1.000
_cell.length_b   1.000
_cell.length_c   1.000
_cell.angle_alpha   90.00
_cell.angle_beta   90.00
_cell.angle_gamma   90.00
#
_symmetry.space_group_name_H-M   'P 1'
#
loop_
_entity.id
_entity.type
_entity.pdbx_description
1 polymer ?
#
loop_
_entity_poly.entity_id
_entity_poly.type
_entity_poly.pdbx_seq_one_letter_code
_entity_poly.pdbx_strand_id
1 'polypeptide(L)'
;MSGKRESTGALLTVLRYVLGNPVIRAYMKTYLKRISCRYSDNKIVEQSMLYHALAFFAREVVSCPLMMRFLGESFEILMRFSLRIIGGDEESVRILLKDPALRRGVALVFEGIARYGVTVPQKLPSPFLIVWNFTNMCNLRCKHCYQRADKPLPDELTLEEKLKLVDQLDKAGVASVALSGGEPTIHPHFLQIVKALSDRGIHAAVATNGWMFADRDFLMRSIKAGLRYIEVSVDSAYPHKHDEFRGVRGSWEKAVKALENIVKLGVDHAMAVTITKYNLSEVDDILDLAESIGVKRVVFFNFVPVGRGVDIIDADLDPAQREFFMRKIYDEMKKRKMLIVSTAPQFGRVTLQMSSGRSIAPTHFYVGEDLVTRAVAEFVGGCGAGRIYAGIQPNGDVIPCVFLPLPVGNIRERSFREIWDTSPVFKILRDRSLLKDFCGKCPFKNVCGGCRARAYAYFKDLTAPDPGCIYNLRYWNMLREKRLERGIIKK
;
A
#
# COMPACT_ATOMS: atom_id res chain seq x y z
N MET A 1 15.20 -26.87 9.10
CA MET A 1 14.12 -26.01 8.55
C MET A 1 12.72 -26.32 9.13
N SER A 2 12.55 -27.25 10.08
CA SER A 2 11.23 -27.70 10.58
C SER A 2 10.73 -26.99 11.85
N GLY A 3 11.58 -26.72 12.86
CA GLY A 3 11.10 -26.36 14.22
C GLY A 3 10.63 -24.91 14.49
N LYS A 4 10.57 -24.00 13.50
CA LYS A 4 10.10 -22.60 13.72
C LYS A 4 8.86 -22.19 12.93
N ARG A 5 8.54 -22.92 11.85
CA ARG A 5 7.24 -22.82 11.15
C ARG A 5 6.06 -23.28 12.02
N GLU A 6 6.34 -24.08 13.05
CA GLU A 6 5.35 -24.58 14.00
C GLU A 6 4.74 -23.46 14.85
N SER A 7 5.47 -22.39 15.18
CA SER A 7 4.98 -21.32 16.07
C SER A 7 3.91 -20.41 15.45
N THR A 8 4.09 -19.97 14.20
CA THR A 8 3.08 -19.19 13.47
C THR A 8 1.90 -20.07 13.05
N GLY A 9 2.15 -21.33 12.67
CA GLY A 9 1.11 -22.31 12.38
C GLY A 9 0.24 -22.62 13.60
N ALA A 10 0.84 -22.73 14.79
CA ALA A 10 0.12 -22.94 16.05
C ALA A 10 -0.74 -21.73 16.42
N LEU A 11 -0.20 -20.50 16.34
CA LEU A 11 -0.98 -19.28 16.59
C LEU A 11 -2.15 -19.14 15.61
N LEU A 12 -1.92 -19.39 14.32
CA LEU A 12 -2.97 -19.42 13.29
C LEU A 12 -4.05 -20.46 13.58
N THR A 13 -3.65 -21.64 14.07
CA THR A 13 -4.57 -22.72 14.42
C THR A 13 -5.43 -22.34 15.64
N VAL A 14 -4.82 -21.74 16.67
CA VAL A 14 -5.53 -21.22 17.84
C VAL A 14 -6.47 -20.08 17.43
N LEU A 15 -6.01 -19.12 16.62
CA LEU A 15 -6.85 -18.04 16.10
C LEU A 15 -8.01 -18.57 15.27
N ARG A 16 -7.79 -19.58 14.42
CA ARG A 16 -8.87 -20.26 13.67
C ARG A 16 -9.85 -20.95 14.59
N TYR A 17 -9.39 -21.61 15.65
CA TYR A 17 -10.24 -22.31 16.58
C TYR A 17 -11.11 -21.33 17.39
N VAL A 18 -10.51 -20.27 17.93
CA VAL A 18 -11.20 -19.25 18.73
C VAL A 18 -12.10 -18.37 17.87
N LEU A 19 -11.55 -17.75 16.82
CA LEU A 19 -12.29 -16.80 15.98
C LEU A 19 -13.16 -17.49 14.91
N GLY A 20 -12.99 -18.79 14.70
CA GLY A 20 -13.85 -19.61 13.85
C GLY A 20 -15.13 -20.08 14.56
N ASN A 21 -15.20 -19.97 15.90
CA ASN A 21 -16.37 -20.36 16.68
C ASN A 21 -17.61 -19.54 16.26
N PRO A 22 -18.74 -20.17 15.87
CA PRO A 22 -19.94 -19.47 15.40
C PRO A 22 -20.52 -18.47 16.41
N VAL A 23 -20.44 -18.75 17.71
CA VAL A 23 -20.93 -17.86 18.78
C VAL A 23 -20.06 -16.62 18.86
N ILE A 24 -18.74 -16.78 18.86
CA ILE A 24 -17.78 -15.66 18.85
C ILE A 24 -17.97 -14.82 17.57
N ARG A 25 -18.17 -15.45 16.42
CA ARG A 25 -18.45 -14.74 15.17
C ARG A 25 -19.78 -13.98 15.19
N ALA A 26 -20.84 -14.56 15.76
CA ALA A 26 -22.12 -13.89 15.93
C ALA A 26 -21.99 -12.67 16.86
N TYR A 27 -21.25 -12.82 17.97
CA TYR A 27 -20.91 -11.73 18.87
C TYR A 27 -20.14 -10.62 18.15
N MET A 28 -19.07 -10.94 17.41
CA MET A 28 -18.31 -9.96 16.61
C MET A 28 -19.16 -9.24 15.56
N LYS A 29 -20.17 -9.89 14.98
CA LYS A 29 -21.09 -9.26 14.02
C LYS A 29 -21.90 -8.11 14.66
N THR A 30 -22.16 -8.14 15.96
CA THR A 30 -22.85 -7.04 16.63
C THR A 30 -22.04 -5.74 16.60
N TYR A 31 -20.71 -5.84 16.69
CA TYR A 31 -19.77 -4.72 16.61
C TYR A 31 -19.64 -4.09 15.22
N LEU A 32 -20.25 -4.69 14.19
CA LEU A 32 -20.24 -4.17 12.82
C LEU A 32 -21.32 -3.11 12.58
N LYS A 33 -22.29 -2.97 13.49
CA LYS A 33 -23.32 -1.92 13.39
C LYS A 33 -22.64 -0.56 13.44
N ARG A 34 -23.10 0.37 12.60
CA ARG A 34 -22.63 1.76 12.62
C ARG A 34 -23.47 2.57 13.58
N ILE A 35 -22.80 3.45 14.33
CA ILE A 35 -23.43 4.40 15.23
C ILE A 35 -22.70 5.74 15.09
N SER A 36 -23.35 6.81 15.54
CA SER A 36 -22.72 8.12 15.66
C SER A 36 -22.25 8.36 17.08
N CYS A 37 -21.01 8.80 17.23
CA CYS A 37 -20.48 9.27 18.52
C CYS A 37 -19.83 10.65 18.37
N ARG A 38 -19.88 11.44 19.43
CA ARG A 38 -19.26 12.77 19.51
C ARG A 38 -17.89 12.67 20.17
N TYR A 39 -16.86 13.21 19.53
CA TYR A 39 -15.49 13.27 20.04
C TYR A 39 -15.20 14.60 20.75
N SER A 40 -14.07 14.70 21.46
CA SER A 40 -13.66 15.87 22.24
C SER A 40 -13.58 17.17 21.44
N ASP A 41 -13.31 17.08 20.14
CA ASP A 41 -13.29 18.20 19.19
C ASP A 41 -14.69 18.57 18.66
N ASN A 42 -15.75 18.06 19.30
CA ASN A 42 -17.16 18.17 18.91
C ASN A 42 -17.51 17.54 17.55
N LYS A 43 -16.59 16.82 16.89
CA LYS A 43 -16.91 16.11 15.65
C LYS A 43 -17.83 14.92 15.93
N ILE A 44 -18.84 14.77 15.09
CA ILE A 44 -19.70 13.59 15.06
C ILE A 44 -19.11 12.62 14.05
N VAL A 45 -18.73 11.43 14.51
CA VAL A 45 -18.14 10.39 13.67
C VAL A 45 -19.10 9.22 13.59
N GLU A 46 -19.53 8.87 12.38
CA GLU A 46 -20.39 7.72 12.11
C GLU A 46 -19.53 6.52 11.66
N GLN A 47 -19.22 5.62 12.57
CA GLN A 47 -18.39 4.44 12.31
C GLN A 47 -18.91 3.20 13.02
N SER A 48 -18.27 2.05 12.79
CA SER A 48 -18.64 0.80 13.45
C SER A 48 -18.52 0.91 14.97
N MET A 49 -19.36 0.18 15.70
CA MET A 49 -19.23 0.06 17.16
C MET A 49 -17.83 -0.41 17.56
N LEU A 50 -17.20 -1.28 16.75
CA LEU A 50 -15.81 -1.68 16.95
C LEU A 50 -14.84 -0.49 16.91
N TYR A 51 -14.97 0.40 15.92
CA TYR A 51 -14.12 1.59 15.81
C TYR A 51 -14.22 2.46 17.08
N HIS A 52 -15.43 2.64 17.61
CA HIS A 52 -15.63 3.40 18.84
C HIS A 52 -15.14 2.63 20.09
N ALA A 53 -15.29 1.30 20.13
CA ALA A 53 -14.72 0.47 21.19
C ALA A 53 -13.18 0.58 21.25
N LEU A 54 -12.51 0.60 20.09
CA LEU A 54 -11.07 0.87 20.00
C LEU A 54 -10.71 2.27 20.49
N ALA A 55 -11.58 3.27 20.25
CA ALA A 55 -11.39 4.62 20.78
C ALA A 55 -11.50 4.68 22.31
N PHE A 56 -12.48 3.97 22.90
CA PHE A 56 -12.59 3.82 24.36
C PHE A 56 -11.35 3.16 24.95
N PHE A 57 -10.86 2.07 24.32
CA PHE A 57 -9.64 1.40 24.74
C PHE A 57 -8.42 2.34 24.73
N ALA A 58 -8.32 3.22 23.73
CA ALA A 58 -7.30 4.26 23.62
C ALA A 58 -7.48 5.45 24.58
N ARG A 59 -8.54 5.44 25.41
CA ARG A 59 -8.93 6.51 26.35
C ARG A 59 -9.25 7.84 25.66
N GLU A 60 -9.74 7.79 24.44
CA GLU A 60 -10.28 8.97 23.76
C GLU A 60 -11.59 9.41 24.45
N VAL A 61 -11.79 10.72 24.61
CA VAL A 61 -13.04 11.24 25.16
C VAL A 61 -14.12 11.17 24.10
N VAL A 62 -15.02 10.20 24.24
CA VAL A 62 -16.11 9.95 23.29
C VAL A 62 -17.44 9.86 24.02
N SER A 63 -18.42 10.62 23.55
CA SER A 63 -19.82 10.51 23.95
C SER A 63 -20.57 9.65 22.94
N CYS A 64 -20.97 8.45 23.38
CA CYS A 64 -21.71 7.46 22.59
C CYS A 64 -23.01 7.06 23.32
N PRO A 65 -23.97 6.41 22.62
CA PRO A 65 -25.15 5.81 23.25
C PRO A 65 -24.78 4.87 24.42
N LEU A 66 -25.64 4.78 25.45
CA LEU A 66 -25.35 4.06 26.70
C LEU A 66 -24.86 2.62 26.50
N MET A 67 -25.43 1.90 25.54
CA MET A 67 -25.03 0.53 25.18
C MET A 67 -23.53 0.39 24.85
N MET A 68 -22.89 1.44 24.34
CA MET A 68 -21.45 1.43 24.04
C MET A 68 -20.57 1.41 25.27
N ARG A 69 -21.04 1.89 26.44
CA ARG A 69 -20.25 1.82 27.68
C ARG A 69 -20.00 0.36 28.06
N PHE A 70 -21.08 -0.44 28.10
CA PHE A 70 -20.99 -1.87 28.42
C PHE A 70 -20.18 -2.65 27.39
N LEU A 71 -20.44 -2.43 26.09
CA LEU A 71 -19.69 -3.11 25.03
C LEU A 71 -18.21 -2.69 25.00
N GLY A 72 -17.92 -1.41 25.24
CA GLY A 72 -16.55 -0.90 25.34
C GLY A 72 -15.75 -1.60 26.44
N GLU A 73 -16.33 -1.73 27.65
CA GLU A 73 -15.69 -2.44 28.77
C GLU A 73 -15.45 -3.92 28.46
N SER A 74 -16.45 -4.61 27.90
CA SER A 74 -16.30 -6.02 27.52
C SER A 74 -15.23 -6.23 26.44
N PHE A 75 -15.15 -5.30 25.47
CA PHE A 75 -14.14 -5.33 24.42
C PHE A 75 -12.75 -5.01 24.97
N GLU A 76 -12.62 -4.09 25.92
CA GLU A 76 -11.36 -3.80 26.59
C GLU A 76 -10.81 -5.03 27.32
N ILE A 77 -11.65 -5.77 28.04
CA ILE A 77 -11.26 -7.04 28.70
C ILE A 77 -10.73 -8.03 27.65
N LEU A 78 -11.45 -8.20 26.53
CA LEU A 78 -11.04 -9.09 25.44
C LEU A 78 -9.70 -8.67 24.82
N MET A 79 -9.50 -7.37 24.61
CA MET A 79 -8.25 -6.83 24.08
C MET A 79 -7.09 -7.06 25.02
N ARG A 80 -7.25 -6.77 26.33
CA ARG A 80 -6.20 -7.04 27.34
C ARG A 80 -5.83 -8.52 27.40
N PHE A 81 -6.83 -9.40 27.38
CA PHE A 81 -6.60 -10.84 27.33
C PHE A 81 -5.83 -11.26 26.06
N SER A 82 -6.25 -10.75 24.90
CA SER A 82 -5.60 -11.03 23.62
C SER A 82 -4.15 -10.55 23.59
N LEU A 83 -3.89 -9.34 24.10
CA LEU A 83 -2.55 -8.76 24.20
C LEU A 83 -1.63 -9.58 25.12
N ARG A 84 -2.14 -10.07 26.26
CA ARG A 84 -1.39 -10.97 27.15
C ARG A 84 -0.99 -12.26 26.46
N ILE A 85 -1.90 -12.87 25.69
CA ILE A 85 -1.62 -14.11 24.94
C ILE A 85 -0.50 -13.90 23.91
N ILE A 86 -0.52 -12.78 23.19
CA ILE A 86 0.45 -12.50 22.13
C ILE A 86 1.68 -11.73 22.65
N GLY A 87 1.82 -11.51 23.95
CA GLY A 87 2.93 -10.74 24.53
C GLY A 87 3.01 -9.28 24.04
N GLY A 88 1.87 -8.66 23.72
CA GLY A 88 1.79 -7.28 23.28
C GLY A 88 1.79 -6.29 24.43
N ASP A 89 2.41 -5.11 24.23
CA ASP A 89 2.37 -4.02 25.20
C ASP A 89 1.07 -3.20 25.11
N GLU A 90 0.29 -3.19 26.19
CA GLU A 90 -1.01 -2.53 26.26
C GLU A 90 -0.89 -1.02 26.01
N GLU A 91 0.12 -0.37 26.59
CA GLU A 91 0.26 1.08 26.51
C GLU A 91 0.66 1.52 25.09
N SER A 92 1.61 0.83 24.46
CA SER A 92 1.95 1.06 23.05
C SER A 92 0.73 0.91 22.14
N VAL A 93 -0.10 -0.12 22.35
CA VAL A 93 -1.30 -0.34 21.54
C VAL A 93 -2.33 0.77 21.78
N ARG A 94 -2.52 1.24 23.01
CA ARG A 94 -3.38 2.40 23.29
C ARG A 94 -2.91 3.64 22.55
N ILE A 95 -1.60 3.94 22.60
CA ILE A 95 -1.01 5.11 21.92
C ILE A 95 -1.27 5.02 20.41
N LEU A 96 -1.03 3.86 19.80
CA LEU A 96 -1.29 3.63 18.38
C LEU A 96 -2.77 3.82 18.03
N LEU A 97 -3.68 3.30 18.85
CA LEU A 97 -5.13 3.38 18.59
C LEU A 97 -5.72 4.79 18.80
N LYS A 98 -4.97 5.76 19.31
CA LYS A 98 -5.40 7.18 19.25
C LYS A 98 -5.55 7.63 17.80
N ASP A 99 -4.69 7.14 16.90
CA ASP A 99 -4.77 7.44 15.47
C ASP A 99 -6.05 6.85 14.84
N PRO A 100 -6.98 7.68 14.31
CA PRO A 100 -8.17 7.23 13.61
C PRO A 100 -7.89 6.24 12.46
N ALA A 101 -6.79 6.41 11.73
CA ALA A 101 -6.47 5.55 10.60
C ALA A 101 -6.06 4.15 11.04
N LEU A 102 -5.35 4.04 12.17
CA LEU A 102 -5.00 2.74 12.76
C LEU A 102 -6.24 2.05 13.30
N ARG A 103 -7.16 2.78 13.94
CA ARG A 103 -8.48 2.23 14.35
C ARG A 103 -9.26 1.67 13.16
N ARG A 104 -9.28 2.38 12.02
CA ARG A 104 -9.90 1.89 10.77
C ARG A 104 -9.26 0.60 10.30
N GLY A 105 -7.92 0.56 10.23
CA GLY A 105 -7.18 -0.64 9.81
C GLY A 105 -7.49 -1.85 10.70
N VAL A 106 -7.46 -1.69 12.02
CA VAL A 106 -7.80 -2.76 12.96
C VAL A 106 -9.27 -3.18 12.80
N ALA A 107 -10.19 -2.22 12.72
CA ALA A 107 -11.61 -2.51 12.54
C ALA A 107 -11.89 -3.30 11.25
N LEU A 108 -11.20 -2.99 10.15
CA LEU A 108 -11.31 -3.73 8.88
C LEU A 108 -10.86 -5.20 9.00
N VAL A 109 -9.78 -5.48 9.74
CA VAL A 109 -9.33 -6.85 9.99
C VAL A 109 -10.39 -7.65 10.73
N PHE A 110 -10.91 -7.08 11.82
CA PHE A 110 -11.93 -7.72 12.65
C PHE A 110 -13.24 -7.90 11.88
N GLU A 111 -13.67 -6.92 11.07
CA GLU A 111 -14.84 -7.06 10.20
C GLU A 111 -14.62 -8.16 9.17
N GLY A 112 -13.42 -8.27 8.60
CA GLY A 112 -13.05 -9.37 7.70
C GLY A 112 -13.19 -10.73 8.37
N ILE A 113 -12.70 -10.87 9.60
CA ILE A 113 -12.82 -12.11 10.38
C ILE A 113 -14.29 -12.41 10.72
N ALA A 114 -15.06 -11.41 11.15
CA ALA A 114 -16.47 -11.59 11.46
C ALA A 114 -17.27 -12.06 10.24
N ARG A 115 -17.06 -11.44 9.07
CA ARG A 115 -17.76 -11.75 7.82
C ARG A 115 -17.30 -13.04 7.18
N TYR A 116 -15.99 -13.23 7.01
CA TYR A 116 -15.42 -14.29 6.17
C TYR A 116 -14.74 -15.40 6.96
N GLY A 117 -14.60 -15.25 8.28
CA GLY A 117 -13.76 -16.10 9.09
C GLY A 117 -12.27 -15.80 8.90
N VAL A 118 -11.44 -16.59 9.58
CA VAL A 118 -9.99 -16.54 9.46
C VAL A 118 -9.58 -17.19 8.13
N THR A 119 -9.10 -16.38 7.19
CA THR A 119 -8.71 -16.81 5.83
C THR A 119 -7.23 -16.54 5.60
N VAL A 120 -6.58 -17.35 4.76
CA VAL A 120 -5.18 -17.15 4.39
C VAL A 120 -5.06 -17.16 2.86
N PRO A 121 -4.76 -16.01 2.25
CA PRO A 121 -4.64 -14.70 2.88
C PRO A 121 -5.99 -14.14 3.37
N GLN A 122 -5.96 -13.15 4.26
CA GLN A 122 -7.18 -12.62 4.87
C GLN A 122 -8.02 -11.84 3.86
N LYS A 123 -9.28 -12.23 3.74
CA LYS A 123 -10.30 -11.46 3.03
C LYS A 123 -10.71 -10.27 3.89
N LEU A 124 -10.68 -9.09 3.29
CA LEU A 124 -11.09 -7.84 3.92
C LEU A 124 -12.33 -7.26 3.24
N PRO A 125 -13.23 -6.65 4.01
CA PRO A 125 -14.46 -6.03 3.52
C PRO A 125 -14.21 -4.74 2.72
N SER A 126 -12.98 -4.21 2.77
CA SER A 126 -12.51 -3.00 2.09
C SER A 126 -10.97 -3.02 2.12
N PRO A 127 -10.25 -2.38 1.17
CA PRO A 127 -8.80 -2.29 1.23
C PRO A 127 -8.34 -1.38 2.37
N PHE A 128 -7.12 -1.60 2.86
CA PHE A 128 -6.47 -0.64 3.76
C PHE A 128 -6.07 0.63 3.02
N LEU A 129 -5.52 0.46 1.82
CA LEU A 129 -4.95 1.54 1.02
C LEU A 129 -5.67 1.67 -0.32
N ILE A 130 -6.13 2.88 -0.61
CA ILE A 130 -6.47 3.30 -1.97
C ILE A 130 -5.35 4.18 -2.50
N VAL A 131 -4.83 3.86 -3.69
CA VAL A 131 -4.06 4.85 -4.46
C VAL A 131 -4.99 5.48 -5.47
N TRP A 132 -5.28 6.76 -5.26
CA TRP A 132 -6.15 7.50 -6.14
C TRP A 132 -5.29 8.28 -7.13
N ASN A 133 -5.30 7.85 -8.39
CA ASN A 133 -4.81 8.66 -9.50
C ASN A 133 -5.74 9.87 -9.64
N PHE A 134 -5.35 10.97 -8.98
CA PHE A 134 -6.20 12.10 -8.62
C PHE A 134 -6.59 12.96 -9.83
N THR A 135 -5.69 13.01 -10.79
CA THR A 135 -5.80 13.71 -12.07
C THR A 135 -4.84 13.04 -13.05
N ASN A 136 -5.05 13.21 -14.35
CA ASN A 136 -4.08 12.86 -15.39
C ASN A 136 -3.13 14.02 -15.73
N MET A 137 -3.40 15.21 -15.19
CA MET A 137 -2.55 16.39 -15.34
C MET A 137 -1.18 16.16 -14.71
N CYS A 138 -0.09 16.41 -15.45
CA CYS A 138 1.25 16.36 -14.90
C CYS A 138 2.18 17.39 -15.56
N ASN A 139 3.02 18.03 -14.75
CA ASN A 139 4.05 18.96 -15.20
C ASN A 139 5.36 18.27 -15.64
N LEU A 140 5.46 16.94 -15.56
CA LEU A 140 6.61 16.14 -16.04
C LEU A 140 6.25 15.19 -17.19
N ARG A 141 7.24 14.57 -17.83
CA ARG A 141 7.08 13.64 -18.97
C ARG A 141 7.93 12.37 -18.82
N CYS A 142 7.88 11.76 -17.62
CA CYS A 142 8.75 10.63 -17.26
C CYS A 142 8.64 9.44 -18.22
N LYS A 143 9.77 8.86 -18.62
CA LYS A 143 9.84 7.72 -19.56
C LYS A 143 9.09 6.48 -19.06
N HIS A 144 9.04 6.24 -17.74
CA HIS A 144 8.43 5.06 -17.13
C HIS A 144 6.98 5.25 -16.65
N CYS A 145 6.37 6.43 -16.88
CA CYS A 145 5.11 6.80 -16.24
C CYS A 145 3.98 5.78 -16.49
N TYR A 146 3.55 5.10 -15.43
CA TYR A 146 2.50 4.07 -15.52
C TYR A 146 1.15 4.64 -15.95
N GLN A 147 0.85 5.89 -15.57
CA GLN A 147 -0.40 6.57 -15.87
C GLN A 147 -0.42 7.13 -17.30
N ARG A 148 0.74 7.25 -17.95
CA ARG A 148 0.91 8.02 -19.20
C ARG A 148 0.32 9.44 -19.03
N ALA A 149 0.57 10.05 -17.88
CA ALA A 149 0.03 11.36 -17.52
C ALA A 149 0.50 12.46 -18.47
N ASP A 150 -0.41 13.40 -18.75
CA ASP A 150 -0.23 14.52 -19.68
C ASP A 150 -1.18 15.67 -19.29
N LYS A 151 -2.20 15.96 -20.10
CA LYS A 151 -3.31 16.88 -19.79
C LYS A 151 -4.41 16.18 -18.98
N PRO A 152 -5.28 16.94 -18.29
CA PRO A 152 -6.46 16.36 -17.64
C PRO A 152 -7.27 15.49 -18.60
N LEU A 153 -7.87 14.40 -18.10
CA LEU A 153 -8.83 13.65 -18.90
C LEU A 153 -10.10 14.50 -19.12
N PRO A 154 -10.81 14.33 -20.24
CA PRO A 154 -12.06 15.05 -20.48
C PRO A 154 -13.16 14.74 -19.45
N ASP A 155 -13.09 13.55 -18.83
CA ASP A 155 -14.11 12.97 -17.95
C ASP A 155 -13.66 12.86 -16.48
N GLU A 156 -12.63 13.64 -16.07
CA GLU A 156 -12.18 13.67 -14.67
C GLU A 156 -13.33 14.02 -13.70
N LEU A 157 -13.26 13.44 -12.50
CA LEU A 157 -14.21 13.74 -11.44
C LEU A 157 -14.15 15.23 -11.08
N THR A 158 -15.32 15.85 -11.04
CA THR A 158 -15.53 17.21 -10.53
C THR A 158 -15.19 17.28 -9.03
N LEU A 159 -15.08 18.48 -8.46
CA LEU A 159 -14.87 18.61 -7.01
C LEU A 159 -15.98 17.91 -6.21
N GLU A 160 -17.23 18.08 -6.61
CA GLU A 160 -18.38 17.45 -5.95
C GLU A 160 -18.26 15.93 -5.97
N GLU A 161 -17.92 15.34 -7.12
CA GLU A 161 -17.74 13.90 -7.25
C GLU A 161 -16.52 13.40 -6.46
N LYS A 162 -15.44 14.18 -6.42
CA LYS A 162 -14.27 13.89 -5.58
C LYS A 162 -14.65 13.84 -4.09
N LEU A 163 -15.46 14.78 -3.62
CA LEU A 163 -15.96 14.79 -2.23
C LEU A 163 -16.92 13.62 -1.96
N LYS A 164 -17.83 13.31 -2.89
CA LYS A 164 -18.69 12.12 -2.80
C LYS A 164 -17.87 10.83 -2.74
N LEU A 165 -16.79 10.73 -3.50
CA LEU A 165 -15.89 9.58 -3.43
C LEU A 165 -15.24 9.48 -2.04
N VAL A 166 -14.76 10.59 -1.47
CA VAL A 166 -14.24 10.60 -0.10
C VAL A 166 -15.27 10.07 0.90
N ASP A 167 -16.55 10.43 0.76
CA ASP A 167 -17.64 9.87 1.59
C ASP A 167 -17.83 8.37 1.39
N GLN A 168 -17.75 7.89 0.15
CA GLN A 168 -17.83 6.46 -0.14
C GLN A 168 -16.67 5.68 0.49
N LEU A 169 -15.45 6.20 0.44
CA LEU A 169 -14.27 5.57 1.05
C LEU A 169 -14.35 5.54 2.57
N ASP A 170 -14.86 6.61 3.18
CA ASP A 170 -15.12 6.67 4.62
C ASP A 170 -16.16 5.65 5.06
N LYS A 171 -17.29 5.57 4.34
CA LYS A 171 -18.32 4.55 4.56
C LYS A 171 -17.77 3.13 4.35
N ALA A 172 -16.86 2.95 3.40
CA ALA A 172 -16.19 1.66 3.22
C ALA A 172 -15.16 1.33 4.31
N GLY A 173 -14.83 2.27 5.20
CA GLY A 173 -13.87 2.08 6.29
C GLY A 173 -12.40 2.11 5.84
N VAL A 174 -12.11 2.65 4.65
CA VAL A 174 -10.73 2.75 4.13
C VAL A 174 -9.85 3.50 5.12
N ALA A 175 -8.68 2.94 5.44
CA ALA A 175 -7.78 3.48 6.45
C ALA A 175 -6.86 4.57 5.90
N SER A 176 -6.40 4.42 4.65
CA SER A 176 -5.44 5.30 4.02
C SER A 176 -5.78 5.56 2.56
N VAL A 177 -5.57 6.80 2.12
CA VAL A 177 -5.66 7.20 0.72
C VAL A 177 -4.36 7.90 0.34
N ALA A 178 -3.65 7.35 -0.64
CA ALA A 178 -2.49 7.98 -1.26
C ALA A 178 -2.91 8.62 -2.59
N LEU A 179 -2.81 9.94 -2.67
CA LEU A 179 -3.05 10.69 -3.90
C LEU A 179 -1.83 10.52 -4.82
N SER A 180 -2.08 10.15 -6.08
CA SER A 180 -1.07 9.87 -7.12
C SER A 180 -1.63 10.21 -8.51
N GLY A 181 -1.11 9.60 -9.59
CA GLY A 181 -1.66 9.65 -10.95
C GLY A 181 -0.75 10.40 -11.91
N GLY A 182 -1.24 11.53 -12.43
CA GLY A 182 -0.38 12.63 -12.81
C GLY A 182 0.29 13.24 -11.58
N GLU A 183 0.37 14.56 -11.48
CA GLU A 183 0.90 15.24 -10.29
C GLU A 183 -0.27 15.83 -9.48
N PRO A 184 -0.61 15.25 -8.30
CA PRO A 184 -1.71 15.76 -7.49
C PRO A 184 -1.50 17.19 -7.00
N THR A 185 -0.27 17.56 -6.66
CA THR A 185 0.02 18.82 -5.96
C THR A 185 -0.20 20.07 -6.81
N ILE A 186 -0.24 19.95 -8.14
CA ILE A 186 -0.54 21.06 -9.06
C ILE A 186 -2.05 21.22 -9.32
N HIS A 187 -2.89 20.30 -8.84
CA HIS A 187 -4.31 20.33 -9.10
C HIS A 187 -5.06 21.24 -8.08
N PRO A 188 -5.98 22.12 -8.52
CA PRO A 188 -6.62 23.11 -7.64
C PRO A 188 -7.37 22.51 -6.44
N HIS A 189 -8.01 21.34 -6.62
CA HIS A 189 -8.75 20.66 -5.56
C HIS A 189 -7.87 19.90 -4.54
N PHE A 190 -6.53 19.89 -4.68
CA PHE A 190 -5.64 19.05 -3.87
C PHE A 190 -5.83 19.28 -2.36
N LEU A 191 -5.70 20.52 -1.89
CA LEU A 191 -5.82 20.85 -0.47
C LEU A 191 -7.21 20.55 0.10
N GLN A 192 -8.26 20.77 -0.69
CA GLN A 192 -9.65 20.49 -0.29
C GLN A 192 -9.85 18.99 -0.04
N ILE A 193 -9.29 18.14 -0.90
CA ILE A 193 -9.43 16.68 -0.79
C ILE A 193 -8.55 16.12 0.32
N VAL A 194 -7.32 16.63 0.49
CA VAL A 194 -6.48 16.29 1.65
C VAL A 194 -7.23 16.59 2.95
N LYS A 195 -7.84 17.77 3.06
CA LYS A 195 -8.65 18.15 4.21
C LYS A 195 -9.87 17.25 4.39
N ALA A 196 -10.60 16.96 3.31
CA ALA A 196 -11.78 16.09 3.38
C ALA A 196 -11.44 14.67 3.87
N LEU A 197 -10.31 14.10 3.44
CA LEU A 197 -9.81 12.81 3.92
C LEU A 197 -9.42 12.87 5.40
N SER A 198 -8.63 13.88 5.77
CA SER A 198 -8.14 14.07 7.14
C SER A 198 -9.28 14.32 8.14
N ASP A 199 -10.28 15.11 7.77
CA ASP A 199 -11.44 15.40 8.63
C ASP A 199 -12.28 14.15 8.92
N ARG A 200 -12.25 13.16 8.02
CA ARG A 200 -12.87 11.84 8.23
C ARG A 200 -11.92 10.87 8.95
N GLY A 201 -10.73 11.28 9.35
CA GLY A 201 -9.75 10.41 10.00
C GLY A 201 -9.16 9.34 9.07
N ILE A 202 -9.18 9.58 7.75
CA ILE A 202 -8.46 8.77 6.78
C ILE A 202 -7.02 9.29 6.71
N HIS A 203 -6.02 8.40 6.71
CA HIS A 203 -4.63 8.79 6.55
C HIS A 203 -4.40 9.31 5.11
N ALA A 204 -4.24 10.63 4.98
CA ALA A 204 -3.95 11.27 3.71
C ALA A 204 -2.44 11.22 3.43
N ALA A 205 -2.10 10.62 2.29
CA ALA A 205 -0.76 10.48 1.77
C ALA A 205 -0.68 11.03 0.35
N VAL A 206 0.53 11.35 -0.13
CA VAL A 206 0.74 11.74 -1.53
C VAL A 206 2.04 11.15 -2.08
N ALA A 207 1.98 10.65 -3.31
CA ALA A 207 3.15 10.40 -4.15
C ALA A 207 3.30 11.57 -5.12
N THR A 208 4.46 12.20 -5.14
CA THR A 208 4.70 13.45 -5.87
C THR A 208 6.07 13.45 -6.54
N ASN A 209 6.22 14.26 -7.59
CA ASN A 209 7.51 14.62 -8.15
C ASN A 209 8.25 15.69 -7.33
N GLY A 210 7.64 16.26 -6.29
CA GLY A 210 8.25 17.23 -5.38
C GLY A 210 8.23 18.68 -5.87
N TRP A 211 7.79 18.96 -7.10
CA TRP A 211 7.87 20.30 -7.69
C TRP A 211 7.23 21.39 -6.84
N MET A 212 5.99 21.18 -6.39
CA MET A 212 5.27 22.13 -5.55
C MET A 212 5.73 22.15 -4.09
N PHE A 213 6.36 21.09 -3.59
CA PHE A 213 6.85 21.02 -2.22
C PHE A 213 8.29 21.55 -2.04
N ALA A 214 8.96 21.89 -3.15
CA ALA A 214 10.13 22.75 -3.10
C ALA A 214 9.77 24.15 -2.54
N ASP A 215 8.53 24.60 -2.73
CA ASP A 215 7.94 25.73 -2.00
C ASP A 215 7.48 25.27 -0.60
N ARG A 216 8.15 25.81 0.41
CA ARG A 216 7.89 25.48 1.82
C ARG A 216 6.50 25.94 2.28
N ASP A 217 5.98 27.04 1.76
CA ASP A 217 4.68 27.57 2.19
C ASP A 217 3.53 26.70 1.69
N PHE A 218 3.61 26.22 0.45
CA PHE A 218 2.65 25.24 -0.07
C PHE A 218 2.72 23.91 0.70
N LEU A 219 3.91 23.43 1.04
CA LEU A 219 4.10 22.25 1.89
C LEU A 219 3.46 22.43 3.27
N MET A 220 3.71 23.55 3.96
CA MET A 220 3.10 23.84 5.26
C MET A 220 1.58 23.90 5.20
N ARG A 221 1.00 24.51 4.15
CA ARG A 221 -0.45 24.50 3.92
C ARG A 221 -1.00 23.09 3.74
N SER A 222 -0.26 22.22 3.05
CA SER A 222 -0.65 20.83 2.82
C SER A 222 -0.64 20.01 4.11
N ILE A 223 0.38 20.19 4.96
CA ILE A 223 0.46 19.57 6.29
C ILE A 223 -0.67 20.06 7.18
N LYS A 224 -0.94 21.38 7.19
CA LYS A 224 -2.05 21.98 7.94
C LYS A 224 -3.42 21.49 7.46
N ALA A 225 -3.57 21.18 6.18
CA ALA A 225 -4.76 20.54 5.64
C ALA A 225 -4.92 19.08 6.11
N GLY A 226 -3.88 18.47 6.68
CA GLY A 226 -3.92 17.13 7.25
C GLY A 226 -3.17 16.07 6.42
N LEU A 227 -2.28 16.48 5.52
CA LEU A 227 -1.36 15.57 4.82
C LEU A 227 -0.34 15.01 5.82
N ARG A 228 -0.23 13.68 5.92
CA ARG A 228 0.57 13.01 6.96
C ARG A 228 1.77 12.22 6.42
N TYR A 229 1.74 11.82 5.15
CA TYR A 229 2.84 11.10 4.52
C TYR A 229 3.12 11.64 3.12
N ILE A 230 4.40 11.88 2.82
CA ILE A 230 4.84 12.44 1.54
C ILE A 230 5.95 11.57 0.94
N GLU A 231 5.70 11.04 -0.24
CA GLU A 231 6.67 10.26 -0.98
C GLU A 231 7.14 11.04 -2.22
N VAL A 232 8.42 11.44 -2.21
CA VAL A 232 9.01 12.25 -3.29
C VAL A 232 9.82 11.36 -4.20
N SER A 233 9.57 11.50 -5.49
CA SER A 233 10.21 10.65 -6.48
C SER A 233 11.60 11.14 -6.89
N VAL A 234 12.64 10.32 -6.70
CA VAL A 234 14.03 10.58 -7.10
C VAL A 234 14.65 9.31 -7.69
N ASP A 235 14.84 9.24 -9.02
CA ASP A 235 15.33 8.00 -9.67
C ASP A 235 16.84 7.88 -9.87
N SER A 236 17.62 8.91 -9.52
CA SER A 236 19.08 8.91 -9.65
C SER A 236 19.69 9.90 -8.67
N ALA A 237 20.89 9.58 -8.18
CA ALA A 237 21.70 10.51 -7.42
C ALA A 237 22.28 11.64 -8.30
N TYR A 238 22.32 11.42 -9.62
CA TYR A 238 22.90 12.35 -10.58
C TYR A 238 21.81 13.21 -11.23
N PRO A 239 21.90 14.56 -11.13
CA PRO A 239 20.85 15.45 -11.62
C PRO A 239 20.46 15.25 -13.08
N HIS A 240 21.46 15.12 -13.98
CA HIS A 240 21.21 14.98 -15.41
C HIS A 240 20.45 13.68 -15.75
N LYS A 241 20.78 12.56 -15.10
CA LYS A 241 20.12 11.26 -15.35
C LYS A 241 18.69 11.29 -14.85
N HIS A 242 18.46 11.87 -13.67
CA HIS A 242 17.12 12.04 -13.13
C HIS A 242 16.26 12.90 -14.06
N ASP A 243 16.74 14.08 -14.45
CA ASP A 243 16.02 15.01 -15.32
C ASP A 243 15.71 14.39 -16.68
N GLU A 244 16.65 13.66 -17.27
CA GLU A 244 16.45 12.96 -18.54
C GLU A 244 15.36 11.86 -18.41
N PHE A 245 15.40 11.09 -17.32
CA PHE A 245 14.43 10.02 -17.08
C PHE A 245 13.03 10.55 -16.74
N ARG A 246 12.95 11.71 -16.07
CA ARG A 246 11.71 12.41 -15.68
C ARG A 246 11.19 13.39 -16.74
N GLY A 247 12.02 13.72 -17.72
CA GLY A 247 11.66 14.46 -18.93
C GLY A 247 11.58 15.98 -18.78
N VAL A 248 12.08 16.55 -17.69
CA VAL A 248 12.10 18.02 -17.45
C VAL A 248 13.36 18.40 -16.70
N ARG A 249 14.07 19.41 -17.20
CA ARG A 249 15.26 19.97 -16.56
C ARG A 249 14.90 20.68 -15.25
N GLY A 250 15.72 20.51 -14.22
CA GLY A 250 15.52 21.06 -12.88
C GLY A 250 14.59 20.22 -12.00
N SER A 251 14.05 19.10 -12.51
CA SER A 251 13.17 18.22 -11.71
C SER A 251 13.89 17.60 -10.52
N TRP A 252 15.18 17.25 -10.68
CA TRP A 252 16.00 16.73 -9.59
C TRP A 252 16.17 17.75 -8.46
N GLU A 253 16.50 19.00 -8.81
CA GLU A 253 16.71 20.08 -7.83
C GLU A 253 15.43 20.31 -7.02
N LYS A 254 14.27 20.35 -7.69
CA LYS A 254 12.98 20.50 -7.02
C LYS A 254 12.66 19.31 -6.12
N ALA A 255 12.90 18.09 -6.56
CA ALA A 255 12.64 16.88 -5.78
C ALA A 255 13.53 16.81 -4.52
N VAL A 256 14.83 17.08 -4.66
CA VAL A 256 15.77 17.15 -3.54
C VAL A 256 15.37 18.28 -2.58
N LYS A 257 15.03 19.46 -3.11
CA LYS A 257 14.60 20.58 -2.26
C LYS A 257 13.33 20.26 -1.48
N ALA A 258 12.37 19.56 -2.09
CA ALA A 258 11.18 19.09 -1.41
C ALA A 258 11.53 18.14 -0.26
N LEU A 259 12.41 17.14 -0.49
CA LEU A 259 12.86 16.23 0.56
C LEU A 259 13.53 16.98 1.73
N GLU A 260 14.43 17.94 1.45
CA GLU A 260 15.02 18.78 2.50
C GLU A 260 13.97 19.51 3.33
N ASN A 261 12.98 20.12 2.67
CA ASN A 261 11.91 20.86 3.35
C ASN A 261 11.06 19.91 4.22
N ILE A 262 10.72 18.73 3.71
CA ILE A 262 9.91 17.72 4.40
C ILE A 262 10.65 17.19 5.63
N VAL A 263 11.94 16.85 5.49
CA VAL A 263 12.80 16.40 6.59
C VAL A 263 12.89 17.46 7.68
N LYS A 264 13.12 18.73 7.31
CA LYS A 264 13.18 19.86 8.26
C LYS A 264 11.87 20.08 9.03
N LEU A 265 10.73 19.77 8.43
CA LEU A 265 9.41 19.88 9.07
C LEU A 265 9.00 18.62 9.84
N GLY A 266 9.78 17.53 9.77
CA GLY A 266 9.55 16.32 10.57
C GLY A 266 8.30 15.52 10.18
N VAL A 267 7.79 15.67 8.95
CA VAL A 267 6.63 14.90 8.45
C VAL A 267 7.08 13.50 8.05
N ASP A 268 6.23 12.48 8.20
CA ASP A 268 6.56 11.12 7.71
C ASP A 268 6.73 11.16 6.18
N HIS A 269 7.77 10.50 5.69
CA HIS A 269 8.20 10.66 4.31
C HIS A 269 8.98 9.46 3.79
N ALA A 270 9.10 9.40 2.47
CA ALA A 270 10.06 8.55 1.80
C ALA A 270 10.60 9.18 0.52
N MET A 271 11.78 8.72 0.13
CA MET A 271 12.24 8.87 -1.24
C MET A 271 11.81 7.63 -2.05
N ALA A 272 11.07 7.85 -3.12
CA ALA A 272 10.64 6.80 -4.04
C ALA A 272 11.52 6.74 -5.27
N VAL A 273 11.94 5.53 -5.63
CA VAL A 273 12.86 5.27 -6.75
C VAL A 273 12.23 4.19 -7.62
N THR A 274 11.99 4.44 -8.90
CA THR A 274 11.64 3.34 -9.83
C THR A 274 12.93 2.63 -10.23
N ILE A 275 13.11 1.39 -9.76
CA ILE A 275 14.30 0.60 -10.08
C ILE A 275 14.18 0.03 -11.50
N THR A 276 15.19 0.29 -12.32
CA THR A 276 15.32 -0.17 -13.71
C THR A 276 16.76 -0.60 -13.97
N LYS A 277 17.05 -1.13 -15.16
CA LYS A 277 18.43 -1.38 -15.58
C LYS A 277 19.27 -0.10 -15.68
N TYR A 278 18.66 1.06 -15.90
CA TYR A 278 19.38 2.33 -16.07
C TYR A 278 20.01 2.85 -14.78
N ASN A 279 19.42 2.52 -13.62
CA ASN A 279 19.88 3.00 -12.31
C ASN A 279 20.24 1.86 -11.34
N LEU A 280 20.29 0.61 -11.80
CA LEU A 280 20.65 -0.54 -10.96
C LEU A 280 22.04 -0.42 -10.35
N SER A 281 23.00 0.14 -11.10
CA SER A 281 24.36 0.39 -10.63
C SER A 281 24.47 1.54 -9.65
N GLU A 282 23.45 2.40 -9.56
CA GLU A 282 23.44 3.63 -8.75
C GLU A 282 22.74 3.44 -7.40
N VAL A 283 22.38 2.20 -7.04
CA VAL A 283 21.62 1.92 -5.81
C VAL A 283 22.34 2.47 -4.57
N ASP A 284 23.66 2.33 -4.48
CA ASP A 284 24.41 2.85 -3.32
C ASP A 284 24.42 4.39 -3.32
N ASP A 285 24.71 5.02 -4.47
CA ASP A 285 24.69 6.47 -4.63
C ASP A 285 23.32 7.08 -4.26
N ILE A 286 22.22 6.42 -4.64
CA ILE A 286 20.86 6.86 -4.31
C ILE A 286 20.61 6.76 -2.79
N LEU A 287 21.10 5.71 -2.14
CA LEU A 287 20.98 5.53 -0.70
C LEU A 287 21.85 6.55 0.06
N ASP A 288 23.05 6.85 -0.44
CA ASP A 288 23.94 7.88 0.11
C ASP A 288 23.31 9.27 -0.02
N LEU A 289 22.69 9.59 -1.16
CA LEU A 289 21.91 10.82 -1.33
C LEU A 289 20.77 10.89 -0.30
N ALA A 290 20.00 9.81 -0.13
CA ALA A 290 18.93 9.73 0.87
C ALA A 290 19.42 10.11 2.27
N GLU A 291 20.52 9.47 2.66
CA GLU A 291 21.12 9.61 3.99
C GLU A 291 21.66 11.02 4.20
N SER A 292 22.29 11.61 3.18
CA SER A 292 22.81 12.99 3.22
C SER A 292 21.71 14.04 3.44
N ILE A 293 20.50 13.80 2.90
CA ILE A 293 19.34 14.68 3.09
C ILE A 293 18.68 14.43 4.46
N GLY A 294 18.93 13.27 5.09
CA GLY A 294 18.32 12.85 6.34
C GLY A 294 17.02 12.04 6.18
N VAL A 295 16.78 11.51 4.97
CA VAL A 295 15.61 10.67 4.67
C VAL A 295 15.64 9.40 5.51
N LYS A 296 14.49 9.02 6.08
CA LYS A 296 14.38 7.82 6.95
C LYS A 296 13.86 6.57 6.24
N ARG A 297 13.32 6.72 5.04
CA ARG A 297 12.73 5.63 4.25
C ARG A 297 13.03 5.80 2.77
N VAL A 298 13.54 4.74 2.14
CA VAL A 298 13.66 4.64 0.68
C VAL A 298 12.81 3.47 0.18
N VAL A 299 11.91 3.77 -0.75
CA VAL A 299 11.00 2.80 -1.34
C VAL A 299 11.37 2.60 -2.80
N PHE A 300 11.90 1.44 -3.12
CA PHE A 300 12.20 1.05 -4.49
C PHE A 300 10.98 0.46 -5.16
N PHE A 301 10.36 1.26 -6.03
CA PHE A 301 9.27 0.87 -6.88
C PHE A 301 9.73 -0.08 -7.96
N ASN A 302 9.09 -1.23 -7.99
CA ASN A 302 9.33 -2.23 -9.00
C ASN A 302 8.75 -1.80 -10.35
N PHE A 303 9.60 -1.73 -11.38
CA PHE A 303 9.15 -1.41 -12.74
C PHE A 303 8.16 -2.45 -13.28
N VAL A 304 7.05 -1.96 -13.82
CA VAL A 304 6.02 -2.73 -14.52
C VAL A 304 5.76 -2.04 -15.86
N PRO A 305 5.86 -2.73 -17.01
CA PRO A 305 5.75 -2.10 -18.32
C PRO A 305 4.28 -1.82 -18.68
N VAL A 306 3.76 -0.73 -18.12
CA VAL A 306 2.43 -0.15 -18.41
C VAL A 306 2.58 1.35 -18.66
N GLY A 307 1.57 1.99 -19.26
CA GLY A 307 1.66 3.40 -19.63
C GLY A 307 2.81 3.65 -20.60
N ARG A 308 3.68 4.63 -20.31
CA ARG A 308 4.91 4.87 -21.09
C ARG A 308 6.00 3.83 -20.82
N GLY A 309 5.91 3.08 -19.72
CA GLY A 309 6.84 1.98 -19.44
C GLY A 309 6.81 0.86 -20.49
N VAL A 310 5.76 0.75 -21.31
CA VAL A 310 5.72 -0.15 -22.46
C VAL A 310 6.79 0.22 -23.50
N ASP A 311 7.07 1.51 -23.65
CA ASP A 311 7.97 2.06 -24.68
C ASP A 311 9.45 1.85 -24.29
N ILE A 312 9.72 1.50 -23.02
CA ILE A 312 11.06 1.21 -22.48
C ILE A 312 11.08 -0.15 -21.77
N ILE A 313 10.40 -1.14 -22.34
CA ILE A 313 10.22 -2.46 -21.71
C ILE A 313 11.54 -3.16 -21.35
N ASP A 314 12.62 -2.83 -22.06
CA ASP A 314 13.96 -3.37 -21.84
C ASP A 314 14.65 -2.82 -20.59
N ALA A 315 14.12 -1.73 -20.04
CA ALA A 315 14.54 -1.18 -18.76
C ALA A 315 14.13 -2.09 -17.59
N ASP A 316 13.20 -3.04 -17.78
CA ASP A 316 12.83 -3.98 -16.73
C ASP A 316 13.99 -4.91 -16.40
N LEU A 317 14.22 -5.15 -15.10
CA LEU A 317 15.24 -6.04 -14.60
C LEU A 317 14.92 -7.48 -15.02
N ASP A 318 15.93 -8.27 -15.40
CA ASP A 318 15.71 -9.71 -15.50
C ASP A 318 15.54 -10.35 -14.10
N PRO A 319 15.12 -11.62 -14.01
CA PRO A 319 14.91 -12.28 -12.72
C PRO A 319 16.16 -12.37 -11.84
N ALA A 320 17.35 -12.51 -12.42
CA ALA A 320 18.61 -12.59 -11.68
C ALA A 320 19.03 -11.22 -11.16
N GLN A 321 18.97 -10.18 -12.01
CA GLN A 321 19.20 -8.79 -11.61
C GLN A 321 18.27 -8.35 -10.47
N ARG A 322 16.99 -8.71 -10.56
CA ARG A 322 16.00 -8.38 -9.52
C ARG A 322 16.25 -9.11 -8.22
N GLU A 323 16.59 -10.41 -8.26
CA GLU A 323 16.96 -11.17 -7.06
C GLU A 323 18.21 -10.57 -6.41
N PHE A 324 19.24 -10.26 -7.19
CA PHE A 324 20.45 -9.59 -6.73
C PHE A 324 20.12 -8.25 -6.05
N PHE A 325 19.36 -7.40 -6.74
CA PHE A 325 18.92 -6.11 -6.23
C PHE A 325 18.18 -6.23 -4.88
N MET A 326 17.20 -7.11 -4.79
CA MET A 326 16.42 -7.30 -3.55
C MET A 326 17.28 -7.80 -2.39
N ARG A 327 18.27 -8.64 -2.66
CA ARG A 327 19.22 -9.10 -1.64
C ARG A 327 20.13 -7.95 -1.19
N LYS A 328 20.66 -7.18 -2.14
CA LYS A 328 21.48 -6.00 -1.88
C LYS A 328 20.75 -5.00 -0.98
N ILE A 329 19.53 -4.60 -1.30
CA ILE A 329 18.81 -3.62 -0.48
C ILE A 329 18.45 -4.13 0.91
N TYR A 330 18.29 -5.46 1.09
CA TYR A 330 18.12 -6.05 2.41
C TYR A 330 19.41 -5.93 3.24
N ASP A 331 20.57 -6.21 2.63
CA ASP A 331 21.86 -6.04 3.30
C ASP A 331 22.12 -4.57 3.65
N GLU A 332 21.81 -3.63 2.74
CA GLU A 332 21.93 -2.19 3.01
C GLU A 332 20.98 -1.73 4.13
N MET A 333 19.75 -2.25 4.18
CA MET A 333 18.80 -1.98 5.27
C MET A 333 19.37 -2.42 6.64
N LYS A 334 20.20 -3.45 6.68
CA LYS A 334 20.86 -3.89 7.92
C LYS A 334 22.05 -3.03 8.32
N LYS A 335 22.73 -2.41 7.35
CA LYS A 335 23.91 -1.55 7.59
C LYS A 335 23.54 -0.11 7.93
N ARG A 336 22.44 0.39 7.37
CA ARG A 336 22.05 1.80 7.47
C ARG A 336 20.95 2.00 8.51
N LYS A 337 20.89 3.20 9.10
CA LYS A 337 19.80 3.61 10.02
C LYS A 337 18.59 4.13 9.22
N MET A 338 18.18 3.37 8.22
CA MET A 338 17.16 3.75 7.24
C MET A 338 16.34 2.53 6.84
N LEU A 339 15.01 2.72 6.75
CA LEU A 339 14.15 1.67 6.24
C LEU A 339 14.26 1.62 4.71
N ILE A 340 14.74 0.51 4.17
CA ILE A 340 14.90 0.31 2.73
C ILE A 340 14.03 -0.85 2.30
N VAL A 341 13.06 -0.58 1.44
CA VAL A 341 12.04 -1.55 1.02
C VAL A 341 11.84 -1.56 -0.49
N SER A 342 11.21 -2.62 -0.99
CA SER A 342 10.80 -2.69 -2.39
C SER A 342 9.32 -3.03 -2.53
N THR A 343 8.69 -2.47 -3.57
CA THR A 343 7.31 -2.80 -3.96
C THR A 343 7.19 -4.10 -4.78
N ALA A 344 8.28 -4.82 -4.99
CA ALA A 344 8.25 -6.18 -5.53
C ALA A 344 7.74 -7.16 -4.45
N PRO A 345 6.65 -7.92 -4.68
CA PRO A 345 6.19 -8.92 -3.70
C PRO A 345 7.23 -9.98 -3.35
N GLN A 346 8.19 -10.21 -4.25
CA GLN A 346 9.33 -11.08 -4.04
C GLN A 346 10.21 -10.64 -2.86
N PHE A 347 10.21 -9.35 -2.50
CA PHE A 347 11.02 -8.84 -1.39
C PHE A 347 10.63 -9.53 -0.07
N GLY A 348 9.34 -9.76 0.18
CA GLY A 348 8.90 -10.53 1.36
C GLY A 348 9.44 -11.95 1.43
N ARG A 349 9.68 -12.61 0.28
CA ARG A 349 10.40 -13.89 0.23
C ARG A 349 11.89 -13.67 0.53
N VAL A 350 12.53 -12.69 -0.10
CA VAL A 350 13.97 -12.44 0.06
C VAL A 350 14.30 -12.12 1.51
N THR A 351 13.53 -11.24 2.17
CA THR A 351 13.72 -10.92 3.59
C THR A 351 13.63 -12.17 4.46
N LEU A 352 12.64 -13.03 4.21
CA LEU A 352 12.49 -14.28 4.95
C LEU A 352 13.65 -15.25 4.73
N GLN A 353 14.14 -15.36 3.49
CA GLN A 353 15.26 -16.24 3.17
C GLN A 353 16.56 -15.74 3.82
N MET A 354 16.88 -14.46 3.66
CA MET A 354 18.13 -13.88 4.16
C MET A 354 18.17 -13.78 5.69
N SER A 355 17.02 -13.52 6.31
CA SER A 355 16.91 -13.47 7.78
C SER A 355 16.76 -14.84 8.44
N SER A 356 16.73 -15.94 7.67
CA SER A 356 16.39 -17.28 8.17
C SER A 356 15.05 -17.31 8.93
N GLY A 357 14.06 -16.56 8.42
CA GLY A 357 12.71 -16.45 8.97
C GLY A 357 12.54 -15.45 10.11
N ARG A 358 13.56 -14.63 10.43
CA ARG A 358 13.47 -13.63 11.51
C ARG A 358 12.78 -12.33 11.07
N SER A 359 13.05 -11.86 9.88
CA SER A 359 12.54 -10.60 9.35
C SER A 359 11.52 -10.87 8.25
N ILE A 360 10.41 -10.14 8.27
CA ILE A 360 9.34 -10.29 7.29
C ILE A 360 8.87 -8.94 6.80
N ALA A 361 8.64 -8.86 5.49
CA ALA A 361 7.96 -7.74 4.85
C ALA A 361 6.49 -8.14 4.62
N PRO A 362 5.56 -7.85 5.55
CA PRO A 362 4.15 -8.19 5.38
C PRO A 362 3.52 -7.43 4.22
N THR A 363 4.00 -6.21 3.95
CA THR A 363 3.59 -5.37 2.83
C THR A 363 4.82 -4.67 2.26
N HIS A 364 4.66 -3.86 1.23
CA HIS A 364 5.76 -3.15 0.57
C HIS A 364 6.26 -1.90 1.33
N PHE A 365 5.74 -1.61 2.52
CA PHE A 365 6.04 -0.37 3.26
C PHE A 365 6.81 -0.57 4.56
N TYR A 366 7.02 -1.82 5.00
CA TYR A 366 7.63 -2.09 6.30
C TYR A 366 8.30 -3.46 6.32
N VAL A 367 9.41 -3.56 7.04
CA VAL A 367 10.04 -4.82 7.43
C VAL A 367 10.19 -4.81 8.94
N GLY A 368 9.66 -5.85 9.58
CA GLY A 368 9.72 -6.00 11.03
C GLY A 368 10.20 -7.39 11.44
N GLU A 369 10.68 -7.48 12.67
CA GLU A 369 11.04 -8.74 13.34
C GLU A 369 10.12 -9.08 14.51
N ASP A 370 9.23 -8.14 14.88
CA ASP A 370 8.29 -8.28 15.98
C ASP A 370 7.20 -9.33 15.68
N LEU A 371 6.64 -9.87 16.75
CA LEU A 371 5.67 -10.96 16.69
C LEU A 371 4.39 -10.56 15.96
N VAL A 372 3.96 -9.30 16.08
CA VAL A 372 2.73 -8.80 15.43
C VAL A 372 2.93 -8.74 13.92
N THR A 373 4.04 -8.18 13.45
CA THR A 373 4.42 -8.14 12.03
C THR A 373 4.47 -9.54 11.45
N ARG A 374 5.07 -10.51 12.16
CA ARG A 374 5.08 -11.92 11.73
C ARG A 374 3.70 -12.55 11.67
N ALA A 375 2.85 -12.30 12.68
CA ALA A 375 1.50 -12.84 12.73
C ALA A 375 0.63 -12.32 11.58
N VAL A 376 0.76 -11.04 11.20
CA VAL A 376 -0.06 -10.46 10.12
C VAL A 376 0.48 -10.75 8.72
N ALA A 377 1.77 -11.05 8.57
CA ALA A 377 2.39 -11.17 7.26
C ALA A 377 1.83 -12.28 6.37
N GLU A 378 1.37 -13.41 6.91
CA GLU A 378 0.70 -14.42 6.08
C GLU A 378 -0.75 -14.02 5.71
N PHE A 379 -1.35 -13.13 6.50
CA PHE A 379 -2.71 -12.61 6.29
C PHE A 379 -2.72 -11.50 5.24
N VAL A 380 -1.80 -10.53 5.34
CA VAL A 380 -1.76 -9.34 4.48
C VAL A 380 -0.63 -9.38 3.43
N GLY A 381 0.19 -10.43 3.49
CA GLY A 381 1.37 -10.69 2.67
C GLY A 381 1.22 -10.59 1.14
N GLY A 382 2.32 -10.14 0.53
CA GLY A 382 2.57 -10.22 -0.89
C GLY A 382 1.85 -9.15 -1.71
N CYS A 383 1.52 -9.48 -2.96
CA CYS A 383 0.83 -8.53 -3.84
C CYS A 383 -0.54 -8.15 -3.27
N GLY A 384 -0.71 -6.89 -2.86
CA GLY A 384 -1.94 -6.37 -2.27
C GLY A 384 -3.08 -6.08 -3.25
N ALA A 385 -2.84 -6.08 -4.55
CA ALA A 385 -3.81 -5.74 -5.60
C ALA A 385 -5.14 -6.51 -5.44
N GLY A 386 -6.26 -5.80 -5.33
CA GLY A 386 -7.60 -6.36 -5.13
C GLY A 386 -7.82 -7.05 -3.78
N ARG A 387 -6.86 -6.95 -2.84
CA ARG A 387 -6.87 -7.62 -1.53
C ARG A 387 -6.84 -6.66 -0.35
N ILE A 388 -5.74 -5.92 -0.24
CA ILE A 388 -5.54 -4.89 0.79
C ILE A 388 -5.34 -3.50 0.15
N TYR A 389 -5.34 -3.47 -1.19
CA TYR A 389 -5.00 -2.35 -2.03
C TYR A 389 -5.93 -2.31 -3.26
N ALA A 390 -6.38 -1.12 -3.63
CA ALA A 390 -6.99 -0.84 -4.93
C ALA A 390 -6.54 0.53 -5.44
N GLY A 391 -6.69 0.74 -6.75
CA GLY A 391 -6.53 2.04 -7.39
C GLY A 391 -7.87 2.64 -7.79
N ILE A 392 -7.91 3.96 -7.89
CA ILE A 392 -9.04 4.69 -8.51
C ILE A 392 -8.47 5.68 -9.53
N GLN A 393 -9.03 5.70 -10.74
CA GLN A 393 -8.61 6.59 -11.83
C GLN A 393 -9.23 7.99 -11.72
N PRO A 394 -8.70 8.98 -12.47
CA PRO A 394 -9.21 10.35 -12.43
C PRO A 394 -10.70 10.49 -12.78
N ASN A 395 -11.23 9.59 -13.61
CA ASN A 395 -12.63 9.53 -14.05
C ASN A 395 -13.54 8.66 -13.16
N GLY A 396 -13.01 8.12 -12.06
CA GLY A 396 -13.75 7.29 -11.13
C GLY A 396 -13.70 5.78 -11.37
N ASP A 397 -12.96 5.31 -12.38
CA ASP A 397 -12.79 3.87 -12.57
C ASP A 397 -12.02 3.24 -11.41
N VAL A 398 -12.57 2.19 -10.83
CA VAL A 398 -11.91 1.38 -9.81
C VAL A 398 -11.06 0.32 -10.51
N ILE A 399 -9.79 0.19 -10.10
CA ILE A 399 -8.84 -0.80 -10.64
C ILE A 399 -8.19 -1.57 -9.49
N PRO A 400 -7.68 -2.81 -9.69
CA PRO A 400 -7.05 -3.54 -8.59
C PRO A 400 -5.69 -3.01 -8.19
N CYS A 401 -4.99 -2.35 -9.10
CA CYS A 401 -3.74 -1.67 -8.81
C CYS A 401 -3.44 -0.61 -9.86
N VAL A 402 -2.74 0.46 -9.51
CA VAL A 402 -2.31 1.50 -10.48
C VAL A 402 -1.41 0.97 -11.60
N PHE A 403 -0.70 -0.14 -11.36
CA PHE A 403 0.06 -0.85 -12.40
C PHE A 403 -0.75 -1.92 -13.15
N LEU A 404 -2.01 -2.11 -12.78
CA LEU A 404 -2.94 -3.05 -13.39
C LEU A 404 -4.18 -2.25 -13.87
N PRO A 405 -4.08 -1.56 -15.02
CA PRO A 405 -5.13 -0.69 -15.55
C PRO A 405 -6.27 -1.51 -16.16
N LEU A 406 -6.94 -2.28 -15.32
CA LEU A 406 -8.08 -3.12 -15.64
C LEU A 406 -9.28 -2.59 -14.84
N PRO A 407 -10.13 -1.73 -15.43
CA PRO A 407 -11.34 -1.25 -14.77
C PRO A 407 -12.24 -2.40 -14.34
N VAL A 408 -12.77 -2.32 -13.12
CA VAL A 408 -13.68 -3.32 -12.55
C VAL A 408 -15.04 -2.74 -12.15
N GLY A 409 -15.24 -1.45 -12.41
CA GLY A 409 -16.46 -0.67 -12.15
C GLY A 409 -16.12 0.82 -12.02
N ASN A 410 -17.14 1.67 -12.04
CA ASN A 410 -16.99 3.12 -11.88
C ASN A 410 -17.82 3.64 -10.69
N ILE A 411 -17.25 4.56 -9.91
CA ILE A 411 -17.87 5.12 -8.68
C ILE A 411 -19.10 6.00 -8.95
N ARG A 412 -19.33 6.40 -10.20
CA ARG A 412 -20.53 7.12 -10.65
C ARG A 412 -21.73 6.19 -10.78
N GLU A 413 -21.49 4.93 -11.11
CA GLU A 413 -22.54 3.95 -11.39
C GLU A 413 -22.90 3.13 -10.15
N ARG A 414 -21.88 2.72 -9.39
CA ARG A 414 -22.02 1.84 -8.23
C ARG A 414 -21.17 2.33 -7.09
N SER A 415 -21.60 2.06 -5.87
CA SER A 415 -20.79 2.40 -4.69
C SER A 415 -19.47 1.64 -4.71
N PHE A 416 -18.39 2.26 -4.21
CA PHE A 416 -17.08 1.61 -4.09
C PHE A 416 -17.18 0.25 -3.35
N ARG A 417 -17.99 0.20 -2.29
CA ARG A 417 -18.19 -1.02 -1.50
C ARG A 417 -18.80 -2.15 -2.31
N GLU A 418 -19.82 -1.85 -3.13
CA GLU A 418 -20.45 -2.82 -4.00
C GLU A 418 -19.46 -3.37 -5.03
N ILE A 419 -18.68 -2.49 -5.68
CA ILE A 419 -17.63 -2.90 -6.63
C ILE A 419 -16.61 -3.82 -5.95
N TRP A 420 -16.17 -3.45 -4.73
CA TRP A 420 -15.22 -4.22 -3.94
C TRP A 420 -15.73 -5.64 -3.58
N ASP A 421 -17.00 -5.76 -3.22
CA ASP A 421 -17.59 -7.02 -2.77
C ASP A 421 -17.97 -7.94 -3.95
N THR A 422 -18.40 -7.37 -5.08
CA THR A 422 -19.01 -8.15 -6.17
C THR A 422 -18.06 -8.48 -7.32
N SER A 423 -17.03 -7.66 -7.57
CA SER A 423 -16.14 -7.79 -8.74
C SER A 423 -15.51 -9.19 -8.88
N PRO A 424 -15.72 -9.88 -10.02
CA PRO A 424 -15.07 -11.17 -10.30
C PRO A 424 -13.55 -11.08 -10.30
N VAL A 425 -12.99 -9.98 -10.80
CA VAL A 425 -11.54 -9.73 -10.84
C VAL A 425 -10.96 -9.69 -9.44
N PHE A 426 -11.62 -8.99 -8.50
CA PHE A 426 -11.17 -8.98 -7.11
C PHE A 426 -11.28 -10.35 -6.45
N LYS A 427 -12.34 -11.13 -6.74
CA LYS A 427 -12.47 -12.50 -6.25
C LYS A 427 -11.30 -13.38 -6.72
N ILE A 428 -10.91 -13.28 -7.98
CA ILE A 428 -9.73 -13.98 -8.53
C ILE A 428 -8.45 -13.55 -7.81
N LEU A 429 -8.22 -12.25 -7.64
CA LEU A 429 -6.99 -11.74 -7.01
C LEU A 429 -6.86 -12.08 -5.52
N ARG A 430 -7.99 -12.28 -4.84
CA ARG A 430 -8.06 -12.70 -3.43
C ARG A 430 -7.79 -14.19 -3.26
N ASP A 431 -7.97 -15.00 -4.30
CA ASP A 431 -7.79 -16.45 -4.23
C ASP A 431 -6.41 -16.87 -4.73
N ARG A 432 -5.50 -17.16 -3.78
CA ARG A 432 -4.14 -17.64 -4.09
C ARG A 432 -4.11 -19.07 -4.63
N SER A 433 -5.19 -19.85 -4.53
CA SER A 433 -5.25 -21.21 -5.08
C SER A 433 -5.34 -21.22 -6.61
N LEU A 434 -5.83 -20.13 -7.20
CA LEU A 434 -5.96 -19.97 -8.65
C LEU A 434 -4.64 -19.62 -9.36
N LEU A 435 -3.57 -19.36 -8.61
CA LEU A 435 -2.27 -19.02 -9.21
C LEU A 435 -1.71 -20.23 -9.97
N LYS A 436 -1.30 -20.00 -11.22
CA LYS A 436 -0.75 -21.03 -12.10
C LYS A 436 0.72 -21.30 -11.81
N ASP A 437 1.19 -22.45 -12.27
CA ASP A 437 2.60 -22.83 -12.32
C ASP A 437 3.32 -22.74 -10.96
N PHE A 438 4.56 -22.22 -10.96
CA PHE A 438 5.36 -22.18 -9.75
C PHE A 438 4.75 -21.30 -8.67
N CYS A 439 4.07 -20.20 -9.04
CA CYS A 439 3.41 -19.33 -8.06
C CYS A 439 2.32 -20.05 -7.26
N GLY A 440 1.60 -21.01 -7.85
CA GLY A 440 0.56 -21.80 -7.18
C GLY A 440 1.08 -22.80 -6.14
N LYS A 441 2.24 -23.41 -6.42
CA LYS A 441 2.90 -24.40 -5.54
C LYS A 441 4.05 -23.86 -4.70
N CYS A 442 4.38 -22.57 -4.83
CA CYS A 442 5.50 -21.97 -4.12
C CYS A 442 5.27 -21.97 -2.59
N PRO A 443 6.28 -22.36 -1.79
CA PRO A 443 6.17 -22.33 -0.32
C PRO A 443 6.03 -20.91 0.25
N PHE A 444 6.26 -19.87 -0.56
CA PHE A 444 6.13 -18.46 -0.19
C PHE A 444 4.86 -17.79 -0.79
N LYS A 445 3.89 -18.56 -1.30
CA LYS A 445 2.72 -18.01 -2.02
C LYS A 445 1.89 -16.99 -1.23
N ASN A 446 1.82 -17.15 0.10
CA ASN A 446 1.01 -16.27 0.96
C ASN A 446 1.74 -14.97 1.35
N VAL A 447 3.08 -14.98 1.38
CA VAL A 447 3.91 -13.81 1.72
C VAL A 447 4.39 -13.05 0.48
N CYS A 448 4.34 -13.66 -0.70
CA CYS A 448 4.75 -13.06 -1.97
C CYS A 448 3.62 -13.15 -3.01
N GLY A 449 3.33 -14.36 -3.50
CA GLY A 449 2.32 -14.60 -4.53
C GLY A 449 2.61 -14.00 -5.91
N GLY A 450 3.74 -13.31 -6.09
CA GLY A 450 4.14 -12.62 -7.33
C GLY A 450 3.30 -11.38 -7.65
N CYS A 451 3.89 -10.44 -8.38
CA CYS A 451 3.24 -9.22 -8.85
C CYS A 451 2.18 -9.55 -9.90
N ARG A 452 0.90 -9.36 -9.53
CA ARG A 452 -0.23 -9.61 -10.42
C ARG A 452 -0.30 -8.61 -11.58
N ALA A 453 0.13 -7.37 -11.31
CA ALA A 453 0.28 -6.34 -12.34
C ALA A 453 1.31 -6.75 -13.41
N ARG A 454 2.49 -7.25 -13.00
CA ARG A 454 3.49 -7.74 -13.96
C ARG A 454 3.00 -8.97 -14.72
N ALA A 455 2.44 -9.95 -14.04
CA ALA A 455 1.88 -11.14 -14.69
C ALA A 455 0.89 -10.75 -15.80
N TYR A 456 -0.03 -9.83 -15.50
CA TYR A 456 -0.98 -9.31 -16.49
C TYR A 456 -0.32 -8.47 -17.58
N ALA A 457 0.63 -7.59 -17.25
CA ALA A 457 1.32 -6.77 -18.25
C ALA A 457 2.01 -7.62 -19.33
N TYR A 458 2.62 -8.74 -18.94
CA TYR A 458 3.35 -9.63 -19.83
C TYR A 458 2.48 -10.71 -20.49
N PHE A 459 1.50 -11.28 -19.78
CA PHE A 459 0.73 -12.44 -20.24
C PHE A 459 -0.76 -12.16 -20.51
N LYS A 460 -1.26 -10.97 -20.12
CA LYS A 460 -2.70 -10.66 -20.10
C LYS A 460 -3.53 -11.64 -19.26
N ASP A 461 -2.89 -12.27 -18.28
CA ASP A 461 -3.49 -13.24 -17.36
C ASP A 461 -3.13 -12.89 -15.91
N LEU A 462 -4.16 -12.66 -15.09
CA LEU A 462 -4.02 -12.31 -13.66
C LEU A 462 -3.43 -13.45 -12.83
N THR A 463 -3.62 -14.69 -13.28
CA THR A 463 -3.23 -15.91 -12.56
C THR A 463 -1.88 -16.46 -13.00
N ALA A 464 -1.31 -15.94 -14.10
CA ALA A 464 -0.02 -16.37 -14.62
C ALA A 464 1.12 -16.18 -13.61
N PRO A 465 2.21 -16.95 -13.72
CA PRO A 465 3.39 -16.75 -12.89
C PRO A 465 3.98 -15.34 -13.11
N ASP A 466 4.52 -14.73 -12.06
CA ASP A 466 5.26 -13.47 -12.19
C ASP A 466 6.58 -13.73 -12.91
N PRO A 467 6.78 -13.22 -14.15
CA PRO A 467 7.95 -13.53 -14.95
C PRO A 467 9.22 -12.87 -14.42
N GLY A 468 9.12 -11.89 -13.52
CA GLY A 468 10.28 -11.24 -12.90
C GLY A 468 10.85 -12.01 -11.71
N CYS A 469 10.29 -13.17 -11.34
CA CYS A 469 10.78 -14.01 -10.25
C CYS A 469 11.83 -15.01 -10.74
N ILE A 470 12.90 -15.22 -9.97
CA ILE A 470 13.97 -16.19 -10.30
C ILE A 470 13.45 -17.62 -10.49
N TYR A 471 12.40 -18.02 -9.77
CA TYR A 471 11.78 -19.34 -9.93
C TYR A 471 10.92 -19.48 -11.19
N ASN A 472 10.69 -18.38 -11.92
CA ASN A 472 9.95 -18.34 -13.18
C ASN A 472 10.87 -17.97 -14.35
N LEU A 473 12.20 -18.15 -14.24
CA LEU A 473 13.18 -17.76 -15.26
C LEU A 473 12.84 -18.29 -16.66
N ARG A 474 12.28 -19.52 -16.75
CA ARG A 474 11.82 -20.10 -18.03
C ARG A 474 10.84 -19.18 -18.79
N TYR A 475 9.94 -18.52 -18.06
CA TYR A 475 8.94 -17.64 -18.65
C TYR A 475 9.56 -16.33 -19.12
N TRP A 476 10.54 -15.82 -18.39
CA TRP A 476 11.30 -14.65 -18.80
C TRP A 476 12.05 -14.91 -20.11
N ASN A 477 12.74 -16.04 -20.21
CA ASN A 477 13.48 -16.42 -21.42
C ASN A 477 12.55 -16.56 -22.62
N MET A 478 11.41 -17.24 -22.46
CA MET A 478 10.37 -17.34 -23.50
C MET A 478 9.87 -15.95 -23.95
N LEU A 479 9.64 -15.03 -23.02
CA LEU A 479 9.21 -13.67 -23.34
C LEU A 479 10.29 -12.89 -24.09
N ARG A 480 11.55 -13.05 -23.70
CA ARG A 480 12.70 -12.42 -24.36
C ARG A 480 12.88 -12.93 -25.78
N GLU A 481 12.82 -14.24 -26.00
CA GLU A 481 12.90 -14.87 -27.33
C GLU A 481 11.81 -14.34 -28.26
N LYS A 482 10.54 -14.35 -27.82
CA LYS A 482 9.42 -13.80 -28.60
C LYS A 482 9.60 -12.33 -28.96
N ARG A 483 10.29 -11.55 -28.13
CA ARG A 483 10.56 -10.14 -28.41
C ARG A 483 11.72 -9.94 -29.38
N LEU A 484 12.76 -10.77 -29.29
CA LEU A 484 13.84 -10.81 -30.28
C LEU A 484 13.29 -11.18 -31.66
N GLU A 485 12.42 -12.20 -31.75
CA GLU A 485 11.74 -12.60 -32.99
C GLU A 485 10.90 -11.47 -33.61
N ARG A 486 10.29 -10.62 -32.77
CA ARG A 486 9.47 -9.47 -33.20
C ARG A 486 10.28 -8.19 -33.45
N GLY A 487 11.60 -8.22 -33.29
CA GLY A 487 12.45 -7.03 -33.42
C GLY A 487 12.19 -5.95 -32.36
N ILE A 488 11.50 -6.29 -31.26
CA ILE A 488 11.19 -5.35 -30.17
C ILE A 488 12.46 -5.03 -29.36
N ILE A 489 13.39 -5.99 -29.29
CA ILE A 489 14.67 -5.86 -28.59
C ILE A 489 15.78 -6.24 -29.57
N LYS A 490 16.92 -5.55 -29.52
CA LYS A 490 18.12 -5.93 -30.27
C LYS A 490 18.88 -7.06 -29.54
N LYS A 491 19.56 -7.92 -30.31
CA LYS A 491 20.32 -9.07 -29.78
C LYS A 491 21.33 -8.67 -28.72
#